data_AF-A0A839EK32-F1
#
_entry.id   AF-A0A839EK32-F1
#
_cell.length_a   1.000
_cell.length_b   1.000
_cell.length_c   1.000
_cell.angle_alpha   90.00
_cell.angle_beta   90.00
_cell.angle_gamma   90.00
#
_symmetry.space_group_name_H-M   'P 1'
#
loop_
_entity.id
_entity.type
_entity.pdbx_description
1 polymer ?
#
loop_
_entity_poly.entity_id
_entity_poly.type
_entity_poly.pdbx_seq_one_letter_code
_entity_poly.pdbx_strand_id
1 'polypeptide(L)' 'MGVAQLFRETEVNAIDAGELVELLTQFEPRPVQFQLYYPTRNRPPKLRAFIEWFCD' A
#
# COMPACT_ATOMS: atom_id res chain seq x y z
N MET A 1 -14.47 -7.53 -19.38
CA MET A 1 -15.05 -7.20 -18.06
C MET A 1 -15.07 -8.46 -17.23
N GLY A 2 -14.71 -8.38 -15.96
CA GLY A 2 -14.58 -9.54 -15.09
C GLY A 2 -14.16 -9.16 -13.67
N VAL A 3 -13.79 -10.17 -12.90
CA VAL A 3 -13.32 -10.02 -11.51
C VAL A 3 -11.79 -10.05 -11.49
N ALA A 4 -11.18 -9.22 -10.66
CA ALA A 4 -9.74 -9.20 -10.42
C ALA A 4 -9.46 -9.09 -8.92
N GLN A 5 -8.34 -9.66 -8.48
CA GLN A 5 -7.78 -9.40 -7.16
C GLN A 5 -6.78 -8.26 -7.29
N LEU A 6 -7.07 -7.14 -6.64
CA LEU A 6 -6.30 -5.90 -6.72
C LEU A 6 -5.81 -5.48 -5.35
N PHE A 7 -4.85 -4.54 -5.32
CA PHE A 7 -4.40 -3.97 -4.06
C PHE A 7 -5.38 -2.88 -3.63
N ARG A 8 -6.01 -3.05 -2.46
CA ARG A 8 -7.16 -2.24 -2.05
C ARG A 8 -6.87 -0.74 -2.10
N GLU A 9 -5.71 -0.34 -1.62
CA GLU A 9 -5.29 1.05 -1.46
C GLU A 9 -5.18 1.79 -2.79
N THR A 10 -4.95 1.11 -3.92
CA THR A 10 -4.98 1.77 -5.25
C THR A 10 -6.41 1.94 -5.77
N GLU A 11 -7.36 1.14 -5.28
CA GLU A 11 -8.73 1.06 -5.81
C GLU A 11 -9.78 1.73 -4.90
N VAL A 12 -9.41 2.20 -3.70
CA VAL A 12 -10.32 2.88 -2.75
C VAL A 12 -11.16 3.96 -3.45
N ASN A 13 -10.52 4.80 -4.27
CA ASN A 13 -11.23 5.89 -4.97
C ASN A 13 -12.30 5.37 -5.94
N ALA A 14 -12.03 4.27 -6.64
CA ALA A 14 -12.97 3.68 -7.60
C ALA A 14 -14.10 2.93 -6.90
N ILE A 15 -13.84 2.33 -5.74
CA ILE A 15 -14.85 1.74 -4.86
C ILE A 15 -15.77 2.84 -4.33
N ASP A 16 -15.21 3.93 -3.80
CA ASP A 16 -15.96 5.07 -3.26
C ASP A 16 -16.79 5.78 -4.34
N ALA A 17 -16.29 5.83 -5.58
CA ALA A 17 -17.02 6.35 -6.73
C ALA A 17 -18.11 5.41 -7.27
N GLY A 18 -18.18 4.16 -6.78
CA GLY A 18 -19.12 3.14 -7.25
C GLY A 18 -18.76 2.52 -8.61
N GLU A 19 -17.54 2.77 -9.10
CA GLU A 19 -17.02 2.19 -10.34
C GLU A 19 -16.59 0.73 -10.14
N LEU A 20 -16.20 0.37 -8.92
CA LEU A 20 -15.86 -0.99 -8.50
C LEU A 20 -16.73 -1.44 -7.32
N VAL A 21 -16.92 -2.76 -7.21
CA VAL A 21 -17.64 -3.40 -6.09
C VAL A 21 -16.75 -4.48 -5.49
N GLU A 22 -16.60 -4.46 -4.17
CA GLU A 22 -15.87 -5.49 -3.42
C GLU A 22 -16.64 -6.82 -3.44
N LEU A 23 -15.91 -7.93 -3.65
CA LEU A 23 -16.47 -9.27 -3.70
C LEU A 23 -15.75 -10.17 -2.70
N LEU A 24 -16.46 -11.16 -2.14
CA LEU A 24 -15.86 -12.21 -1.30
C LEU A 24 -15.08 -11.68 -0.09
N THR A 25 -15.51 -10.57 0.53
CA THR A 25 -14.81 -9.88 1.64
C THR A 25 -14.47 -10.76 2.85
N GLN A 26 -15.20 -11.86 3.06
CA GLN A 26 -14.88 -12.87 4.10
C GLN A 26 -13.60 -13.68 3.81
N PHE A 27 -13.07 -13.62 2.59
CA PHE A 27 -11.86 -14.29 2.13
C PHE A 27 -10.73 -13.31 1.80
N GLU A 28 -10.78 -12.09 2.35
CA GLU A 28 -9.75 -11.08 2.13
C GLU A 28 -8.37 -11.64 2.52
N PRO A 29 -7.36 -11.56 1.64
CA PRO A 29 -6.01 -11.96 1.95
C PRO A 29 -5.43 -11.14 3.12
N ARG A 30 -4.38 -11.67 3.76
CA ARG A 30 -3.68 -10.90 4.78
C ARG A 30 -3.06 -9.63 4.17
N PRO A 31 -3.05 -8.50 4.89
CA PRO A 31 -2.42 -7.27 4.41
C PRO A 31 -0.96 -7.52 4.01
N VAL A 32 -0.56 -6.98 2.86
CA VAL A 32 0.83 -7.00 2.41
C VAL A 32 1.55 -5.80 3.01
N GLN A 33 2.58 -6.04 3.83
CA GLN A 33 3.45 -4.98 4.33
C GLN A 33 4.51 -4.63 3.28
N PHE A 34 4.46 -3.39 2.76
CA PHE A 34 5.57 -2.86 1.97
C PHE A 34 6.77 -2.60 2.88
N GLN A 35 7.94 -2.99 2.40
CA GLN A 35 9.20 -2.86 3.13
C GLN A 35 10.06 -1.80 2.47
N LEU A 36 10.55 -0.84 3.27
CA LEU A 36 11.52 0.14 2.81
C LEU A 36 12.93 -0.45 2.92
N TYR A 37 13.56 -0.74 1.79
CA TYR A 37 14.93 -1.24 1.74
C TYR A 37 15.94 -0.11 1.57
N TYR A 38 16.87 0.01 2.53
CA TYR A 38 17.92 1.03 2.49
C TYR A 38 19.20 0.58 3.25
N PRO A 39 20.38 1.14 2.92
CA PRO A 39 21.62 0.82 3.62
C PRO A 39 21.61 1.28 5.07
N THR A 40 22.02 0.40 5.99
CA THR A 40 22.07 0.72 7.43
C THR A 40 23.28 1.59 7.82
N ARG A 41 24.37 1.56 7.04
CA ARG A 41 25.64 2.26 7.29
C ARG A 41 25.70 3.57 6.50
N ASN A 42 26.40 4.58 7.04
CA ASN A 42 26.59 5.91 6.42
C ASN A 42 25.29 6.56 5.94
N ARG A 43 24.23 6.59 6.76
CA ARG A 43 22.95 7.22 6.39
C ARG A 43 23.15 8.73 6.24
N PRO A 44 22.99 9.31 5.03
CA PRO A 44 23.02 10.75 4.87
C PRO A 44 21.86 11.38 5.67
N PRO A 45 22.04 12.57 6.27
CA PRO A 45 20.98 13.23 7.04
C PRO A 45 19.66 13.39 6.27
N LYS A 46 19.75 13.62 4.95
CA LYS A 46 18.58 13.70 4.06
C LYS A 46 17.79 12.40 3.97
N LEU A 47 18.47 11.25 3.89
CA LEU A 47 17.80 9.95 3.85
C LEU A 47 17.13 9.64 5.19
N ARG A 48 17.79 9.97 6.30
CA ARG A 48 17.19 9.82 7.63
C ARG A 48 15.90 10.64 7.75
N ALA A 49 15.94 11.92 7.37
CA ALA A 49 14.76 12.79 7.40
C ALA A 49 13.62 12.27 6.50
N PHE A 50 13.95 11.69 5.33
CA PHE A 50 12.96 11.06 4.47
C PHE A 50 12.32 9.82 5.12
N ILE A 51 13.12 8.95 5.74
CA ILE A 51 12.59 7.76 6.42
C ILE A 51 11.70 8.14 7.59
N GLU A 52 12.12 9.11 8.41
CA GLU A 52 11.32 9.64 9.52
C GLU A 52 9.99 10.19 9.01
N TRP A 53 10.00 11.04 7.98
CA TRP A 53 8.77 11.58 7.37
C TRP A 53 7.87 10.52 6.72
N PHE A 54 8.45 9.46 6.14
CA PHE A 54 7.70 8.47 5.37
C PHE A 54 7.11 7.35 6.26
N CYS A 55 7.71 7.08 7.41
CA CYS A 55 7.30 5.99 8.31
C CYS A 55 6.51 6.46 9.55
N ASP A 56 6.54 7.76 9.88
CA ASP A 56 5.66 8.39 10.89
C ASP A 56 4.37 8.92 10.25
#